data_AF-A0ABD2WPJ3-F1
#
_entry.id   AF-A0ABD2WPJ3-F1
#
_cell.length_a   1.000
_cell.length_b   1.000
_cell.length_c   1.000
_cell.angle_alpha   90.00
_cell.angle_beta   90.00
_cell.angle_gamma   90.00
#
_symmetry.space_group_name_H-M   'P 1'
#
loop_
_entity.id
_entity.type
_entity.pdbx_description
1 polymer ?
#
loop_
_entity_poly.entity_id
_entity_poly.type
_entity_poly.pdbx_seq_one_letter_code
_entity_poly.pdbx_strand_id
1 'polypeptide(L)'
;MLLNFTETCSCLQHQQQQLQQQQQQHQQQHEQQQQQQQETTIGDDFNCCSATAAARRRAMVNKLWFRELARKSFLSRGGKAEPPRVRRFTEPRSHSYLHPWYLCYRWAMFGLWLAVCICSFFEIGSVEKLGYKEKWLIYLTNWDLALGLVQSFLGVCLVCKRWRLQTSKPDFDPAQLEYGLLERTYWFLYIVTSSLAIGVTVSYWGLVHNPKIHHVDTLNILIHVINSLLMLVDFFAANVPFEMRSFWWAPLFVSGYIVFSIVYYLAGGLDKRGKPRIYEVLDWQKPLLTSAVCLGGLLFLCLTHCLLHYLARLRDRAYLKKIEQLELANGDVKAKKGESVV
;
A
#
# COMPACT_ATOMS: atom_id res chain seq x y z
N MET A 1 18.17 97.49 -34.62
CA MET A 1 18.04 97.12 -33.19
C MET A 1 16.57 96.90 -32.80
N LEU A 2 15.77 96.21 -33.65
CA LEU A 2 14.34 95.94 -33.41
C LEU A 2 13.96 94.47 -33.68
N LEU A 3 14.91 93.62 -34.09
CA LEU A 3 14.69 92.19 -34.38
C LEU A 3 14.97 91.28 -33.16
N ASN A 4 15.70 91.75 -32.13
CA ASN A 4 16.08 90.92 -30.97
C ASN A 4 15.04 90.91 -29.82
N PHE A 5 14.02 91.77 -29.87
CA PHE A 5 13.03 91.88 -28.77
C PHE A 5 11.78 91.01 -28.98
N THR A 6 11.43 90.71 -30.24
CA THR A 6 10.29 89.83 -30.56
C THR A 6 10.61 88.35 -30.36
N GLU A 7 11.85 87.93 -30.65
CA GLU A 7 12.26 86.53 -30.45
C GLU A 7 12.36 86.15 -28.96
N THR A 8 12.78 87.07 -28.09
CA THR A 8 12.91 86.82 -26.65
C THR A 8 11.56 86.72 -25.94
N CYS A 9 10.57 87.54 -26.32
CA CYS A 9 9.20 87.44 -25.78
C CYS A 9 8.49 86.15 -26.23
N SER A 10 8.65 85.75 -27.50
CA SER A 10 8.09 84.50 -28.02
C SER A 10 8.66 83.27 -27.30
N CYS A 11 9.98 83.27 -27.05
CA CYS A 11 10.65 82.18 -26.34
C CYS A 11 10.18 82.04 -24.89
N LEU A 12 10.03 83.15 -24.15
CA LEU A 12 9.54 83.13 -22.77
C LEU A 12 8.09 82.64 -22.67
N GLN A 13 7.23 83.05 -23.61
CA GLN A 13 5.83 82.64 -23.63
C GLN A 13 5.69 81.15 -23.97
N HIS A 14 6.52 80.64 -24.88
CA HIS A 14 6.55 79.22 -25.22
C HIS A 14 7.06 78.35 -24.05
N GLN A 15 8.06 78.85 -23.31
CA GLN A 15 8.59 78.16 -22.13
C GLN A 15 7.59 78.09 -20.97
N GLN A 16 6.80 79.17 -20.76
CA GLN A 16 5.76 79.18 -19.74
C GLN A 16 4.60 78.22 -20.08
N GLN A 17 4.26 78.10 -21.36
CA GLN A 17 3.23 77.18 -21.83
C GLN A 17 3.66 75.70 -21.71
N GLN A 18 4.94 75.40 -21.94
CA GLN A 18 5.49 74.06 -21.72
C GLN A 18 5.49 73.67 -20.24
N LEU A 19 5.82 74.60 -19.34
CA LEU A 19 5.77 74.37 -17.89
C LEU A 19 4.34 74.06 -17.40
N GLN A 20 3.33 74.77 -17.91
CA GLN A 20 1.94 74.48 -17.58
C GLN A 20 1.47 73.11 -18.11
N GLN A 21 1.86 72.74 -19.34
CA GLN A 21 1.54 71.43 -19.88
C GLN A 21 2.20 70.29 -19.09
N GLN A 22 3.45 70.47 -18.66
CA GLN A 22 4.13 69.49 -17.80
C GLN A 22 3.43 69.33 -16.44
N GLN A 23 3.00 70.43 -15.81
CA GLN A 23 2.26 70.34 -14.55
C GLN A 23 0.92 69.62 -14.70
N GLN A 24 0.17 69.88 -15.77
CA GLN A 24 -1.10 69.20 -16.03
C GLN A 24 -0.91 67.70 -16.30
N GLN A 25 0.11 67.33 -17.09
CA GLN A 25 0.43 65.92 -17.32
C GLN A 25 0.82 65.20 -16.03
N HIS A 26 1.61 65.87 -15.17
CA HIS A 26 2.03 65.27 -13.92
C HIS A 26 0.85 65.04 -12.96
N GLN A 27 -0.11 65.97 -12.94
CA GLN A 27 -1.32 65.86 -12.12
C GLN A 27 -2.26 64.74 -12.61
N GLN A 28 -2.44 64.60 -13.92
CA GLN A 28 -3.24 63.51 -14.50
C GLN A 28 -2.62 62.13 -14.25
N GLN A 29 -1.29 62.00 -14.31
CA GLN A 29 -0.61 60.74 -13.96
C GLN A 29 -0.80 60.38 -12.49
N HIS A 30 -0.82 61.38 -11.60
CA HIS A 30 -0.98 61.16 -10.17
C HIS A 30 -2.40 60.68 -9.82
N GLU A 31 -3.43 61.20 -10.49
CA GLU A 31 -4.82 60.76 -10.34
C GLU A 31 -5.05 59.34 -10.90
N GLN A 32 -4.46 59.03 -12.05
CA GLN A 32 -4.54 57.67 -12.62
C GLN A 32 -3.87 56.64 -11.72
N GLN A 33 -2.70 56.96 -11.12
CA GLN A 33 -2.06 56.06 -10.18
C GLN A 33 -2.91 55.83 -8.92
N GLN A 34 -3.56 56.86 -8.38
CA GLN A 34 -4.43 56.70 -7.21
C GLN A 34 -5.66 55.84 -7.50
N GLN A 35 -6.31 56.01 -8.66
CA GLN A 35 -7.45 55.17 -9.05
C GLN A 35 -7.03 53.71 -9.25
N GLN A 36 -5.90 53.46 -9.90
CA GLN A 36 -5.40 52.11 -10.15
C GLN A 36 -4.99 51.39 -8.86
N GLN A 37 -4.45 52.13 -7.87
CA GLN A 37 -4.11 51.61 -6.55
C GLN A 37 -5.36 51.29 -5.72
N GLN A 38 -6.43 52.10 -5.85
CA GLN A 38 -7.68 51.86 -5.14
C GLN A 38 -8.45 50.65 -5.68
N GLU A 39 -8.47 50.45 -7.01
CA GLU A 39 -9.08 49.26 -7.63
C GLU A 39 -8.34 47.96 -7.30
N THR A 40 -7.01 47.97 -7.27
CA THR A 40 -6.21 46.79 -6.88
C THR A 40 -6.44 46.41 -5.42
N THR A 41 -6.49 47.40 -4.52
CA THR A 41 -6.72 47.14 -3.08
C THR A 41 -8.09 46.51 -2.82
N ILE A 42 -9.14 46.99 -3.48
CA ILE A 42 -10.51 46.45 -3.34
C ILE A 42 -10.62 45.03 -3.94
N GLY A 43 -9.95 44.78 -5.08
CA GLY A 43 -9.91 43.47 -5.73
C GLY A 43 -9.24 42.40 -4.88
N ASP A 44 -8.12 42.73 -4.25
CA ASP A 44 -7.33 41.79 -3.43
C ASP A 44 -8.05 41.42 -2.12
N ASP A 45 -8.71 42.37 -1.45
CA ASP A 45 -9.47 42.12 -0.23
C ASP A 45 -10.68 41.19 -0.46
N PHE A 46 -11.37 41.35 -1.60
CA PHE A 46 -12.53 40.52 -1.94
C PHE A 46 -12.12 39.08 -2.33
N ASN A 47 -11.00 38.93 -3.05
CA ASN A 47 -10.46 37.61 -3.40
C ASN A 47 -9.90 36.87 -2.19
N CYS A 48 -9.22 37.56 -1.26
CA CYS A 48 -8.70 36.97 -0.04
C CYS A 48 -9.82 36.47 0.88
N CYS A 49 -10.89 37.26 1.07
CA CYS A 49 -12.04 36.85 1.89
C CYS A 49 -12.83 35.67 1.32
N SER A 50 -13.00 35.60 -0.01
CA SER A 50 -13.72 34.50 -0.66
C SER A 50 -12.91 33.20 -0.66
N ALA A 51 -11.60 33.27 -0.93
CA ALA A 51 -10.70 32.12 -0.89
C ALA A 51 -10.56 31.54 0.52
N THR A 52 -10.44 32.38 1.55
CA THR A 52 -10.36 31.95 2.95
C THR A 52 -11.67 31.35 3.45
N ALA A 53 -12.83 31.88 3.03
CA ALA A 53 -14.14 31.31 3.33
C ALA A 53 -14.36 29.94 2.65
N ALA A 54 -13.97 29.80 1.37
CA ALA A 54 -14.06 28.53 0.65
C ALA A 54 -13.09 27.47 1.22
N ALA A 55 -11.87 27.87 1.58
CA ALA A 55 -10.89 27.00 2.24
C ALA A 55 -11.37 26.58 3.63
N ARG A 56 -11.94 27.49 4.43
CA ARG A 56 -12.55 27.16 5.73
C ARG A 56 -13.73 26.20 5.59
N ARG A 57 -14.61 26.40 4.60
CA ARG A 57 -15.72 25.47 4.34
C ARG A 57 -15.23 24.09 3.94
N ARG A 58 -14.25 23.97 3.01
CA ARG A 58 -13.66 22.67 2.63
C ARG A 58 -12.95 21.99 3.82
N ALA A 59 -12.21 22.75 4.63
CA ALA A 59 -11.55 22.22 5.82
C ALA A 59 -12.55 21.71 6.87
N MET A 60 -13.66 22.42 7.08
CA MET A 60 -14.72 21.98 7.99
C MET A 60 -15.44 20.72 7.51
N VAL A 61 -15.71 20.60 6.20
CA VAL A 61 -16.33 19.41 5.61
C VAL A 61 -15.40 18.20 5.72
N ASN A 62 -14.10 18.36 5.45
CA ASN A 62 -13.12 17.30 5.64
C ASN A 62 -13.03 16.88 7.12
N LYS A 63 -13.03 17.83 8.06
CA LYS A 63 -12.98 17.54 9.50
C LYS A 63 -14.24 16.81 10.00
N LEU A 64 -15.40 17.11 9.43
CA LEU A 64 -16.66 16.39 9.70
C LEU A 64 -16.66 14.98 9.10
N TRP A 65 -16.16 14.81 7.87
CA TRP A 65 -16.03 13.50 7.24
C TRP A 65 -15.02 12.59 7.96
N PHE A 66 -13.85 13.13 8.34
CA PHE A 66 -12.86 12.41 9.14
C PHE A 66 -13.38 12.08 10.53
N ARG A 67 -14.13 12.98 11.17
CA ARG A 67 -14.79 12.71 12.45
C ARG A 67 -15.88 11.65 12.32
N GLU A 68 -16.65 11.63 11.24
CA GLU A 68 -17.71 10.64 11.05
C GLU A 68 -17.14 9.26 10.67
N LEU A 69 -16.05 9.21 9.87
CA LEU A 69 -15.29 7.98 9.62
C LEU A 69 -14.59 7.48 10.88
N ALA A 70 -13.95 8.37 11.64
CA ALA A 70 -13.31 8.02 12.91
C ALA A 70 -14.36 7.58 13.95
N ARG A 71 -15.54 8.22 13.99
CA ARG A 71 -16.66 7.86 14.86
C ARG A 71 -17.28 6.52 14.44
N LYS A 72 -17.46 6.22 13.15
CA LYS A 72 -17.89 4.89 12.68
C LYS A 72 -16.84 3.81 12.95
N SER A 73 -15.55 4.14 12.82
CA SER A 73 -14.45 3.23 13.16
C SER A 73 -14.31 3.01 14.67
N PHE A 74 -14.57 4.03 15.49
CA PHE A 74 -14.45 4.00 16.95
C PHE A 74 -15.70 3.46 17.65
N LEU A 75 -16.91 3.71 17.13
CA LEU A 75 -18.15 3.09 17.63
C LEU A 75 -18.24 1.60 17.29
N SER A 76 -17.65 1.16 16.17
CA SER A 76 -17.39 -0.28 15.92
C SER A 76 -16.41 -0.92 16.90
N ARG A 77 -15.76 -0.15 17.78
CA ARG A 77 -14.76 -0.61 18.75
C ARG A 77 -15.37 -0.94 20.12
N GLY A 78 -16.66 -0.64 20.34
CA GLY A 78 -17.41 -1.00 21.56
C GLY A 78 -18.08 -2.38 21.52
N GLY A 79 -18.31 -2.93 20.33
CA GLY A 79 -18.65 -4.33 20.12
C GLY A 79 -17.40 -5.12 19.75
N LYS A 80 -17.21 -6.31 20.30
CA LYS A 80 -16.15 -7.23 19.85
C LYS A 80 -16.28 -7.38 18.32
N ALA A 81 -15.36 -6.81 17.56
CA ALA A 81 -15.45 -6.83 16.10
C ALA A 81 -15.54 -8.28 15.63
N GLU A 82 -16.66 -8.65 15.01
CA GLU A 82 -16.95 -10.04 14.67
C GLU A 82 -15.81 -10.64 13.84
N PRO A 83 -15.42 -11.90 14.10
CA PRO A 83 -14.42 -12.57 13.31
C PRO A 83 -14.91 -12.72 11.86
N PRO A 84 -14.01 -12.74 10.87
CA PRO A 84 -14.41 -12.98 9.50
C PRO A 84 -15.06 -14.36 9.38
N ARG A 85 -16.02 -14.51 8.46
CA ARG A 85 -16.68 -15.80 8.20
C ARG A 85 -15.64 -16.87 7.86
N VAL A 86 -15.55 -17.92 8.68
CA VAL A 86 -14.51 -18.96 8.62
C VAL A 86 -14.44 -19.65 7.26
N ARG A 87 -15.59 -19.84 6.60
CA ARG A 87 -15.66 -20.43 5.27
C ARG A 87 -14.71 -19.76 4.26
N ARG A 88 -14.45 -18.45 4.40
CA ARG A 88 -13.57 -17.67 3.53
C ARG A 88 -12.11 -18.14 3.55
N PHE A 89 -11.65 -18.77 4.63
CA PHE A 89 -10.30 -19.32 4.73
C PHE A 89 -10.14 -20.66 3.99
N THR A 90 -11.24 -21.31 3.64
CA THR A 90 -11.26 -22.70 3.18
C THR A 90 -11.84 -22.88 1.79
N GLU A 91 -12.46 -21.85 1.22
CA GLU A 91 -13.05 -21.88 -0.12
C GLU A 91 -12.18 -21.13 -1.15
N PRO A 92 -12.17 -21.59 -2.42
CA PRO A 92 -11.64 -20.78 -3.51
C PRO A 92 -12.52 -19.55 -3.71
N ARG A 93 -11.98 -18.51 -4.36
CA ARG A 93 -12.76 -17.30 -4.57
C ARG A 93 -13.95 -17.48 -5.52
N SER A 94 -13.85 -18.42 -6.46
CA SER A 94 -14.79 -18.63 -7.56
C SER A 94 -16.02 -19.46 -7.20
N HIS A 95 -15.94 -20.34 -6.20
CA HIS A 95 -17.00 -21.28 -5.86
C HIS A 95 -17.10 -21.44 -4.34
N SER A 96 -18.32 -21.56 -3.83
CA SER A 96 -18.56 -21.80 -2.39
C SER A 96 -18.36 -23.27 -2.01
N TYR A 97 -18.52 -24.20 -2.97
CA TYR A 97 -18.27 -25.62 -2.76
C TYR A 97 -16.79 -25.95 -2.97
N LEU A 98 -16.23 -26.81 -2.11
CA LEU A 98 -14.82 -27.20 -2.24
C LEU A 98 -14.68 -28.25 -3.34
N HIS A 99 -13.93 -27.93 -4.38
CA HIS A 99 -13.63 -28.85 -5.48
C HIS A 99 -12.21 -29.44 -5.34
N PRO A 100 -11.95 -30.66 -5.89
CA PRO A 100 -10.64 -31.30 -5.84
C PRO A 100 -9.49 -30.42 -6.36
N TRP A 101 -9.74 -29.62 -7.41
CA TRP A 101 -8.71 -28.74 -7.99
C TRP A 101 -8.14 -27.76 -6.96
N TYR A 102 -8.96 -27.27 -6.03
CA TYR A 102 -8.51 -26.29 -5.03
C TYR A 102 -7.66 -26.96 -3.95
N LEU A 103 -7.94 -28.23 -3.63
CA LEU A 103 -7.09 -29.03 -2.77
C LEU A 103 -5.72 -29.25 -3.42
N CYS A 104 -5.69 -29.62 -4.70
CA CYS A 104 -4.45 -29.74 -5.46
C CYS A 104 -3.68 -28.41 -5.51
N TYR A 105 -4.37 -27.30 -5.73
CA TYR A 105 -3.79 -25.96 -5.69
C TYR A 105 -3.12 -25.64 -4.35
N ARG A 106 -3.77 -25.94 -3.21
CA ARG A 106 -3.19 -25.71 -1.88
C ARG A 106 -1.94 -26.53 -1.63
N TRP A 107 -1.95 -27.81 -2.03
CA TRP A 107 -0.76 -28.67 -1.96
C TRP A 107 0.37 -28.17 -2.87
N ALA A 108 0.06 -27.72 -4.09
CA ALA A 108 1.04 -27.15 -4.99
C ALA A 108 1.67 -25.88 -4.41
N MET A 109 0.87 -24.97 -3.83
CA MET A 109 1.38 -23.77 -3.16
C MET A 109 2.32 -24.12 -2.01
N PHE A 110 1.93 -25.06 -1.14
CA PHE A 110 2.80 -25.52 -0.05
C PHE A 110 4.10 -26.14 -0.58
N GLY A 111 4.03 -26.97 -1.63
CA GLY A 111 5.21 -27.54 -2.28
C GLY A 111 6.14 -26.49 -2.88
N LEU A 112 5.60 -25.43 -3.50
CA LEU A 112 6.38 -24.32 -4.04
C LEU A 112 7.07 -23.53 -2.93
N TRP A 113 6.37 -23.21 -1.84
CA TRP A 113 6.98 -22.57 -0.67
C TRP A 113 8.09 -23.42 -0.04
N LEU A 114 7.85 -24.72 0.07
CA LEU A 114 8.84 -25.67 0.59
C LEU A 114 10.07 -25.71 -0.31
N ALA A 115 9.89 -25.75 -1.64
CA ALA A 115 10.98 -25.71 -2.60
C ALA A 115 11.79 -24.40 -2.49
N VAL A 116 11.13 -23.24 -2.38
CA VAL A 116 11.82 -21.95 -2.19
C VAL A 116 12.62 -21.93 -0.88
N CYS A 117 12.04 -22.45 0.21
CA CYS A 117 12.76 -22.53 1.50
C CYS A 117 13.98 -23.46 1.43
N ILE A 118 13.85 -24.63 0.79
CA ILE A 118 14.97 -25.57 0.57
C ILE A 118 16.04 -24.90 -0.29
N CYS A 119 15.68 -24.28 -1.41
CA CYS A 119 16.63 -23.58 -2.26
C CYS A 119 17.34 -22.43 -1.51
N SER A 120 16.61 -21.67 -0.69
CA SER A 120 17.17 -20.61 0.16
C SER A 120 18.14 -21.16 1.22
N PHE A 121 17.77 -22.23 1.92
CA PHE A 121 18.60 -22.80 2.98
C PHE A 121 19.88 -23.46 2.46
N PHE A 122 19.80 -24.13 1.31
CA PHE A 122 20.94 -24.82 0.69
C PHE A 122 21.66 -23.99 -0.39
N GLU A 123 21.25 -22.74 -0.59
CA GLU A 123 21.76 -21.82 -1.61
C GLU A 123 21.75 -22.45 -3.03
N ILE A 124 20.71 -23.24 -3.33
CA ILE A 124 20.55 -23.90 -4.64
C ILE A 124 20.13 -22.85 -5.67
N GLY A 125 20.85 -22.80 -6.79
CA GLY A 125 20.63 -21.82 -7.83
C GLY A 125 21.38 -20.50 -7.62
N SER A 126 22.23 -20.39 -6.60
CA SER A 126 23.13 -19.25 -6.46
C SER A 126 24.46 -19.46 -7.21
N VAL A 127 24.96 -18.40 -7.84
CA VAL A 127 26.26 -18.40 -8.54
C VAL A 127 27.42 -18.42 -7.55
N GLU A 128 27.31 -17.66 -6.45
CA GLU A 128 28.33 -17.57 -5.40
C GLU A 128 27.71 -18.00 -4.07
N LYS A 129 27.99 -19.24 -3.66
CA LYS A 129 27.54 -19.75 -2.36
C LYS A 129 28.43 -19.19 -1.24
N LEU A 130 27.81 -18.56 -0.25
CA LEU A 130 28.51 -17.97 0.89
C LEU A 130 28.73 -18.98 2.03
N GLY A 131 27.92 -20.05 2.11
CA GLY A 131 28.23 -21.24 2.92
C GLY A 131 27.90 -21.20 4.43
N TYR A 132 27.45 -20.07 4.99
CA TYR A 132 27.12 -19.93 6.42
C TYR A 132 25.61 -20.10 6.69
N LYS A 133 25.17 -21.35 6.87
CA LYS A 133 23.74 -21.70 7.02
C LYS A 133 23.14 -21.26 8.35
N GLU A 134 23.94 -21.21 9.40
CA GLU A 134 23.55 -20.71 10.73
C GLU A 134 23.15 -19.22 10.70
N LYS A 135 23.64 -18.48 9.69
CA LYS A 135 23.24 -17.09 9.45
C LYS A 135 21.90 -16.97 8.73
N TRP A 136 21.26 -18.07 8.32
CA TRP A 136 20.00 -18.00 7.58
C TRP A 136 18.92 -17.24 8.36
N LEU A 137 18.80 -17.48 9.67
CA LEU A 137 17.80 -16.85 10.53
C LEU A 137 18.10 -15.38 10.89
N ILE A 138 19.20 -14.76 10.43
CA ILE A 138 19.41 -13.33 10.72
C ILE A 138 18.70 -12.43 9.70
N TYR A 139 18.36 -12.95 8.52
CA TYR A 139 17.79 -12.17 7.43
C TYR A 139 16.25 -12.13 7.51
N LEU A 140 15.67 -10.93 7.45
CA LEU A 140 14.21 -10.73 7.43
C LEU A 140 13.54 -11.44 6.25
N THR A 141 14.19 -11.45 5.08
CA THR A 141 13.73 -12.21 3.91
C THR A 141 13.47 -13.68 4.25
N ASN A 142 14.35 -14.29 5.04
CA ASN A 142 14.22 -15.69 5.41
C ASN A 142 13.13 -15.92 6.47
N TRP A 143 12.87 -14.93 7.33
CA TRP A 143 11.72 -14.97 8.23
C TRP A 143 10.42 -14.96 7.42
N ASP A 144 10.31 -14.10 6.41
CA ASP A 144 9.15 -14.05 5.51
C ASP A 144 8.94 -15.39 4.78
N LEU A 145 10.01 -16.00 4.27
CA LEU A 145 9.94 -17.34 3.66
C LEU A 145 9.43 -18.41 4.64
N ALA A 146 9.94 -18.43 5.87
CA ALA A 146 9.48 -19.36 6.90
C ALA A 146 8.00 -19.13 7.25
N LEU A 147 7.58 -17.87 7.37
CA LEU A 147 6.18 -17.53 7.60
C LEU A 147 5.29 -18.00 6.44
N GLY A 148 5.71 -17.80 5.18
CA GLY A 148 4.98 -18.26 4.00
C GLY A 148 4.86 -19.78 3.91
N LEU A 149 5.91 -20.52 4.29
CA LEU A 149 5.86 -21.97 4.40
C LEU A 149 4.84 -22.44 5.45
N VAL A 150 4.89 -21.86 6.66
CA VAL A 150 3.94 -22.21 7.72
C VAL A 150 2.52 -21.81 7.31
N GLN A 151 2.33 -20.61 6.75
CA GLN A 151 1.04 -20.13 6.28
C GLN A 151 0.42 -21.05 5.24
N SER A 152 1.20 -21.46 4.23
CA SER A 152 0.71 -22.35 3.17
C SER A 152 0.39 -23.74 3.71
N PHE A 153 1.18 -24.26 4.66
CA PHE A 153 0.87 -25.50 5.37
C PHE A 153 -0.45 -25.41 6.15
N LEU A 154 -0.67 -24.35 6.93
CA LEU A 154 -1.93 -24.14 7.64
C LEU A 154 -3.11 -24.03 6.65
N GLY A 155 -2.89 -23.44 5.47
CA GLY A 155 -3.86 -23.41 4.37
C GLY A 155 -4.25 -24.81 3.90
N VAL A 156 -3.27 -25.69 3.69
CA VAL A 156 -3.51 -27.11 3.39
C VAL A 156 -4.31 -27.78 4.51
N CYS A 157 -3.92 -27.61 5.78
CA CYS A 157 -4.63 -28.21 6.92
C CYS A 157 -6.10 -27.78 6.96
N LEU A 158 -6.39 -26.49 6.78
CA LEU A 158 -7.74 -25.94 6.78
C LEU A 158 -8.60 -26.49 5.64
N VAL A 159 -8.07 -26.53 4.42
CA VAL A 159 -8.77 -27.06 3.24
C VAL A 159 -8.99 -28.58 3.37
N CYS A 160 -8.00 -29.33 3.85
CA CYS A 160 -8.13 -30.76 4.13
C CYS A 160 -9.19 -31.05 5.20
N LYS A 161 -9.20 -30.29 6.32
CA LYS A 161 -10.21 -30.39 7.37
C LYS A 161 -11.61 -30.17 6.80
N ARG A 162 -11.79 -29.12 5.98
CA ARG A 162 -13.07 -28.86 5.32
C ARG A 162 -13.46 -29.96 4.34
N TRP A 163 -12.54 -30.42 3.50
CA TRP A 163 -12.80 -31.50 2.53
C TRP A 163 -13.33 -32.76 3.21
N ARG A 164 -12.70 -33.16 4.32
CA ARG A 164 -13.16 -34.30 5.14
C ARG A 164 -14.58 -34.08 5.67
N LEU A 165 -14.85 -32.94 6.28
CA LEU A 165 -16.19 -32.63 6.81
C LEU A 165 -17.27 -32.64 5.71
N GLN A 166 -16.97 -32.04 4.56
CA GLN A 166 -17.87 -31.99 3.40
C GLN A 166 -18.14 -33.37 2.80
N THR A 167 -17.15 -34.27 2.80
CA THR A 167 -17.29 -35.62 2.23
C THR A 167 -17.95 -36.59 3.21
N SER A 168 -17.71 -36.43 4.51
CA SER A 168 -18.20 -37.33 5.55
C SER A 168 -19.60 -37.00 6.07
N LYS A 169 -20.09 -35.76 5.88
CA LYS A 169 -21.41 -35.33 6.36
C LYS A 169 -22.29 -34.92 5.17
N PRO A 170 -23.39 -35.64 4.89
CA PRO A 170 -24.31 -35.31 3.79
C PRO A 170 -24.89 -33.89 3.90
N ASP A 171 -25.20 -33.45 5.11
CA ASP A 171 -25.78 -32.13 5.41
C ASP A 171 -24.74 -31.11 5.89
N PHE A 172 -23.51 -31.20 5.37
CA PHE A 172 -22.45 -30.26 5.77
C PHE A 172 -22.77 -28.81 5.35
N ASP A 173 -22.93 -27.94 6.34
CA ASP A 173 -23.05 -26.50 6.13
C ASP A 173 -21.72 -25.77 6.47
N PRO A 174 -21.05 -25.13 5.49
CA PRO A 174 -19.86 -24.32 5.73
C PRO A 174 -20.05 -23.16 6.72
N ALA A 175 -21.28 -22.71 6.97
CA ALA A 175 -21.57 -21.67 7.94
C ALA A 175 -21.33 -22.12 9.39
N GLN A 176 -21.34 -23.43 9.65
CA GLN A 176 -21.09 -24.02 10.97
C GLN A 176 -19.59 -24.17 11.29
N LEU A 177 -18.69 -23.76 10.39
CA LEU A 177 -17.26 -23.80 10.66
C LEU A 177 -16.90 -22.81 11.78
N GLU A 178 -16.26 -23.32 12.83
CA GLU A 178 -15.89 -22.53 14.00
C GLU A 178 -14.58 -21.75 13.80
N TYR A 179 -14.52 -20.55 14.39
CA TYR A 179 -13.33 -19.71 14.37
C TYR A 179 -12.42 -20.07 15.55
N GLY A 180 -11.45 -20.93 15.30
CA GLY A 180 -10.50 -21.41 16.30
C GLY A 180 -9.10 -20.79 16.20
N LEU A 181 -8.17 -21.36 16.97
CA LEU A 181 -6.76 -20.94 16.97
C LEU A 181 -6.09 -21.12 15.60
N LEU A 182 -6.44 -22.20 14.88
CA LEU A 182 -5.87 -22.51 13.57
C LEU A 182 -6.25 -21.43 12.54
N GLU A 183 -7.54 -21.11 12.45
CA GLU A 183 -8.11 -20.11 11.55
C GLU A 183 -7.56 -18.70 11.86
N ARG A 184 -7.45 -18.36 13.16
CA ARG A 184 -6.85 -17.10 13.61
C ARG A 184 -5.38 -16.99 13.23
N THR A 185 -4.61 -18.05 13.44
CA THR A 185 -3.17 -18.09 13.15
C THR A 185 -2.93 -18.02 11.65
N TYR A 186 -3.66 -18.81 10.86
CA TYR A 186 -3.61 -18.77 9.41
C TYR A 186 -3.92 -17.36 8.89
N TRP A 187 -4.98 -16.71 9.39
CA TRP A 187 -5.34 -15.37 8.94
C TRP A 187 -4.27 -14.34 9.29
N PHE A 188 -3.73 -14.37 10.52
CA PHE A 188 -2.62 -13.50 10.91
C PHE A 188 -1.42 -13.67 9.98
N LEU A 189 -0.96 -14.92 9.78
CA LEU A 189 0.17 -15.22 8.92
C LEU A 189 -0.07 -14.81 7.47
N TYR A 190 -1.26 -15.08 6.93
CA TYR A 190 -1.62 -14.69 5.58
C TYR A 190 -1.50 -13.18 5.37
N ILE A 191 -2.01 -12.37 6.30
CA ILE A 191 -1.92 -10.90 6.22
C ILE A 191 -0.47 -10.41 6.34
N VAL A 192 0.29 -10.98 7.29
CA VAL A 192 1.68 -10.61 7.53
C VAL A 192 2.55 -10.95 6.33
N THR A 193 2.55 -12.21 5.88
CA THR A 193 3.31 -12.68 4.71
C THR A 193 2.91 -11.97 3.43
N SER A 194 1.61 -11.69 3.20
CA SER A 194 1.19 -10.94 2.00
C SER A 194 1.85 -9.55 1.94
N SER A 195 1.91 -8.87 3.08
CA SER A 195 2.48 -7.52 3.17
C SER A 195 4.01 -7.57 3.14
N LEU A 196 4.61 -8.52 3.85
CA LEU A 196 6.05 -8.72 3.89
C LEU A 196 6.61 -9.14 2.54
N ALA A 197 5.96 -10.03 1.79
CA ALA A 197 6.48 -10.48 0.51
C ALA A 197 6.65 -9.32 -0.48
N ILE A 198 5.66 -8.42 -0.56
CA ILE A 198 5.76 -7.17 -1.34
C ILE A 198 6.83 -6.25 -0.75
N GLY A 199 6.86 -6.14 0.59
CA GLY A 199 7.92 -5.52 1.38
C GLY A 199 9.32 -5.91 0.93
N VAL A 200 9.60 -7.20 0.93
CA VAL A 200 10.86 -7.82 0.58
C VAL A 200 11.23 -7.51 -0.85
N THR A 201 10.31 -7.66 -1.81
CA THR A 201 10.61 -7.34 -3.22
C THR A 201 11.00 -5.88 -3.40
N VAL A 202 10.15 -4.96 -2.93
CA VAL A 202 10.36 -3.52 -3.15
C VAL A 202 11.60 -3.02 -2.41
N SER A 203 11.77 -3.43 -1.14
CA SER A 203 12.95 -3.04 -0.36
C SER A 203 14.23 -3.67 -0.92
N TYR A 204 14.16 -4.91 -1.42
CA TYR A 204 15.32 -5.54 -2.04
C TYR A 204 15.79 -4.76 -3.26
N TRP A 205 14.92 -4.58 -4.26
CA TRP A 205 15.31 -3.94 -5.51
C TRP A 205 15.54 -2.43 -5.37
N GLY A 206 14.86 -1.77 -4.42
CA GLY A 206 14.98 -0.33 -4.20
C GLY A 206 16.11 0.08 -3.26
N LEU A 207 16.47 -0.75 -2.28
CA LEU A 207 17.35 -0.34 -1.17
C LEU A 207 18.51 -1.31 -0.87
N VAL A 208 18.36 -2.62 -1.13
CA VAL A 208 19.35 -3.63 -0.69
C VAL A 208 20.20 -4.17 -1.85
N HIS A 209 19.62 -4.32 -3.05
CA HIS A 209 20.31 -4.86 -4.21
C HIS A 209 21.49 -3.95 -4.58
N ASN A 210 22.65 -4.58 -4.78
CA ASN A 210 23.88 -3.89 -5.14
C ASN A 210 24.61 -4.77 -6.15
N PRO A 211 24.67 -4.38 -7.42
CA PRO A 211 25.21 -5.23 -8.49
C PRO A 211 26.70 -5.57 -8.30
N LYS A 212 27.41 -4.87 -7.41
CA LYS A 212 28.82 -5.19 -7.07
C LYS A 212 28.97 -6.43 -6.20
N ILE A 213 27.92 -6.81 -5.46
CA ILE A 213 27.97 -7.91 -4.47
C ILE A 213 26.81 -8.89 -4.62
N HIS A 214 25.73 -8.50 -5.30
CA HIS A 214 24.54 -9.32 -5.49
C HIS A 214 24.45 -9.70 -6.97
N HIS A 215 24.55 -11.01 -7.23
CA HIS A 215 24.25 -11.56 -8.54
C HIS A 215 22.73 -11.75 -8.66
N VAL A 216 22.17 -11.34 -9.80
CA VAL A 216 20.78 -11.63 -10.16
C VAL A 216 20.72 -13.06 -10.70
N ASP A 217 20.87 -14.02 -9.79
CA ASP A 217 20.83 -15.45 -10.08
C ASP A 217 19.45 -16.06 -9.81
N THR A 218 19.29 -17.36 -10.08
CA THR A 218 18.01 -18.05 -9.88
C THR A 218 17.53 -17.96 -8.45
N LEU A 219 18.44 -18.12 -7.48
CA LEU A 219 18.07 -18.04 -6.06
C LEU A 219 17.61 -16.62 -5.69
N ASN A 220 18.30 -15.60 -6.18
CA ASN A 220 17.95 -14.21 -5.96
C ASN A 220 16.52 -13.89 -6.43
N ILE A 221 16.18 -14.33 -7.65
CA ILE A 221 14.84 -14.20 -8.20
C ILE A 221 13.82 -14.99 -7.38
N LEU A 222 14.15 -16.21 -6.93
CA LEU A 222 13.25 -17.04 -6.13
C LEU A 222 12.85 -16.37 -4.81
N ILE A 223 13.83 -15.89 -4.03
CA ILE A 223 13.57 -15.38 -2.68
C ILE A 223 13.02 -13.96 -2.67
N HIS A 224 13.26 -13.16 -3.72
CA HIS A 224 12.77 -11.80 -3.80
C HIS A 224 11.53 -11.67 -4.69
N VAL A 225 11.57 -12.12 -5.94
CA VAL A 225 10.46 -11.91 -6.88
C VAL A 225 9.38 -12.99 -6.74
N ILE A 226 9.77 -14.26 -6.80
CA ILE A 226 8.82 -15.38 -6.76
C ILE A 226 8.07 -15.42 -5.43
N ASN A 227 8.72 -15.04 -4.33
CA ASN A 227 8.11 -14.81 -3.02
C ASN A 227 6.83 -13.94 -3.10
N SER A 228 6.92 -12.75 -3.71
CA SER A 228 5.76 -11.89 -3.95
C SER A 228 4.74 -12.47 -4.92
N LEU A 229 5.20 -13.14 -5.98
CA LEU A 229 4.31 -13.75 -6.97
C LEU A 229 3.47 -14.88 -6.37
N LEU A 230 4.04 -15.69 -5.48
CA LEU A 230 3.29 -16.73 -4.75
C LEU A 230 2.16 -16.12 -3.94
N MET A 231 2.44 -15.05 -3.17
CA MET A 231 1.38 -14.36 -2.42
C MET A 231 0.36 -13.67 -3.33
N LEU A 232 0.78 -13.12 -4.47
CA LEU A 232 -0.14 -12.50 -5.43
C LEU A 232 -1.06 -13.52 -6.10
N VAL A 233 -0.55 -14.69 -6.46
CA VAL A 233 -1.37 -15.79 -6.99
C VAL A 233 -2.38 -16.24 -5.94
N ASP A 234 -1.95 -16.45 -4.69
CA ASP A 234 -2.86 -16.83 -3.60
C ASP A 234 -3.86 -15.73 -3.25
N PHE A 235 -3.49 -14.46 -3.43
CA PHE A 235 -4.41 -13.34 -3.30
C PHE A 235 -5.57 -13.42 -4.30
N PHE A 236 -5.36 -13.89 -5.53
CA PHE A 236 -6.47 -14.03 -6.49
C PHE A 236 -7.22 -15.36 -6.36
N ALA A 237 -6.54 -16.43 -5.92
CA ALA A 237 -7.14 -17.76 -5.80
C ALA A 237 -7.96 -17.92 -4.50
N ALA A 238 -7.46 -17.42 -3.37
CA ALA A 238 -8.07 -17.61 -2.06
C ALA A 238 -9.07 -16.51 -1.70
N ASN A 239 -10.10 -16.88 -0.93
CA ASN A 239 -11.09 -15.92 -0.45
C ASN A 239 -10.72 -15.25 0.90
N VAL A 240 -9.43 -15.18 1.25
CA VAL A 240 -9.02 -14.62 2.55
C VAL A 240 -9.35 -13.12 2.62
N PRO A 241 -9.99 -12.66 3.71
CA PRO A 241 -10.37 -11.26 3.88
C PRO A 241 -9.17 -10.41 4.30
N PHE A 242 -8.93 -9.34 3.53
CA PHE A 242 -8.08 -8.21 3.96
C PHE A 242 -8.96 -7.17 4.64
N GLU A 243 -8.77 -6.97 5.94
CA GLU A 243 -9.54 -6.01 6.71
C GLU A 243 -8.66 -4.86 7.20
N MET A 244 -9.21 -3.64 7.25
CA MET A 244 -8.46 -2.48 7.70
C MET A 244 -7.95 -2.60 9.13
N ARG A 245 -8.63 -3.35 10.01
CA ARG A 245 -8.20 -3.55 11.40
C ARG A 245 -6.87 -4.30 11.54
N SER A 246 -6.41 -4.98 10.50
CA SER A 246 -5.18 -5.78 10.49
C SER A 246 -3.95 -5.03 9.98
N PHE A 247 -4.08 -3.74 9.64
CA PHE A 247 -3.02 -2.96 8.98
C PHE A 247 -1.70 -2.85 9.77
N TRP A 248 -1.76 -3.00 11.09
CA TRP A 248 -0.62 -2.90 11.99
C TRP A 248 0.05 -4.25 12.28
N TRP A 249 -0.47 -5.37 11.77
CA TRP A 249 0.06 -6.71 12.07
C TRP A 249 1.45 -6.94 11.48
N ALA A 250 1.65 -6.63 10.20
CA ALA A 250 2.97 -6.74 9.56
C ALA A 250 3.99 -5.75 10.17
N PRO A 251 3.67 -4.46 10.38
CA PRO A 251 4.55 -3.54 11.11
C PRO A 251 4.93 -4.05 12.52
N LEU A 252 3.99 -4.63 13.27
CA LEU A 252 4.30 -5.21 14.59
C LEU A 252 5.30 -6.37 14.49
N PHE A 253 5.11 -7.28 13.53
CA PHE A 253 6.04 -8.38 13.31
C PHE A 253 7.45 -7.86 12.95
N VAL A 254 7.54 -6.88 12.05
CA VAL A 254 8.83 -6.27 11.66
C VAL A 254 9.47 -5.48 12.80
N SER A 255 8.67 -4.87 13.68
CA SER A 255 9.20 -4.23 14.90
C SER A 255 9.93 -5.24 15.79
N GLY A 256 9.42 -6.48 15.88
CA GLY A 256 10.12 -7.58 16.56
C GLY A 256 11.46 -7.94 15.90
N TYR A 257 11.50 -7.97 14.57
CA TYR A 257 12.75 -8.17 13.83
C TYR A 257 13.75 -7.01 14.04
N ILE A 258 13.28 -5.76 14.09
CA ILE A 258 14.12 -4.59 14.37
C ILE A 258 14.78 -4.74 15.75
N VAL A 259 14.01 -5.09 16.78
CA VAL A 259 14.55 -5.35 18.12
C VAL A 259 15.59 -6.47 18.10
N PHE A 260 15.29 -7.59 17.42
CA PHE A 260 16.25 -8.67 17.20
C PHE A 260 17.54 -8.15 16.55
N SER A 261 17.44 -7.32 15.50
CA SER A 261 18.62 -6.83 14.77
C SER A 261 19.51 -5.93 15.62
N ILE A 262 18.92 -5.13 16.54
CA ILE A 262 19.66 -4.30 17.49
C ILE A 262 20.40 -5.19 18.49
N VAL A 263 19.71 -6.16 19.09
CA VAL A 263 20.32 -7.11 20.04
C VAL A 263 21.43 -7.91 19.37
N TYR A 264 21.21 -8.38 18.14
CA TYR A 264 22.19 -9.12 17.36
C TYR A 264 23.45 -8.28 17.10
N TYR A 265 23.29 -7.00 16.74
CA TYR A 265 24.41 -6.07 16.57
C TYR A 265 25.17 -5.83 17.88
N LEU A 266 24.47 -5.54 18.99
CA LEU A 266 25.09 -5.31 20.30
C LEU A 266 25.84 -6.54 20.83
N ALA A 267 25.41 -7.74 20.42
CA ALA A 267 26.10 -9.00 20.73
C ALA A 267 27.31 -9.28 19.81
N GLY A 268 27.70 -8.35 18.93
CA GLY A 268 28.82 -8.52 18.00
C GLY A 268 28.49 -9.37 16.76
N GLY A 269 27.21 -9.49 16.41
CA GLY A 269 26.74 -10.26 15.28
C GLY A 269 27.26 -9.76 13.93
N LEU A 270 27.67 -10.70 13.07
CA LEU A 270 28.19 -10.44 11.72
C LEU A 270 27.29 -11.06 10.64
N ASP A 271 27.25 -10.48 9.45
CA ASP A 271 26.64 -11.10 8.27
C ASP A 271 27.49 -12.25 7.69
N LYS A 272 27.01 -12.84 6.57
CA LYS A 272 27.73 -13.89 5.84
C LYS A 272 29.07 -13.44 5.23
N ARG A 273 29.34 -12.13 5.17
CA ARG A 273 30.60 -11.55 4.65
C ARG A 273 31.48 -10.99 5.78
N GLY A 274 31.15 -11.25 7.04
CA GLY A 274 31.91 -10.81 8.20
C GLY A 274 31.75 -9.32 8.54
N LYS A 275 30.71 -8.64 8.05
CA LYS A 275 30.43 -7.23 8.34
C LYS A 275 29.50 -7.08 9.55
N PRO A 276 29.68 -6.04 10.40
CA PRO A 276 28.88 -5.80 11.61
C PRO A 276 27.51 -5.16 11.29
N ARG A 277 26.83 -5.64 10.24
CA ARG A 277 25.50 -5.21 9.80
C ARG A 277 24.85 -6.34 9.02
N ILE A 278 23.53 -6.52 9.15
CA ILE A 278 22.82 -7.60 8.43
C ILE A 278 22.55 -7.21 6.97
N TYR A 279 22.18 -5.95 6.75
CA TYR A 279 22.00 -5.34 5.43
C TYR A 279 22.77 -4.02 5.41
N GLU A 280 23.21 -3.57 4.24
CA GLU A 280 23.86 -2.25 4.07
C GLU A 280 23.00 -1.10 4.62
N VAL A 281 21.67 -1.22 4.50
CA VAL A 281 20.70 -0.23 5.00
C VAL A 281 20.32 -0.42 6.47
N LEU A 282 20.62 -1.59 7.04
CA LEU A 282 20.36 -1.94 8.45
C LEU A 282 21.69 -2.00 9.20
N ASP A 283 22.37 -0.85 9.24
CA ASP A 283 23.69 -0.64 9.82
C ASP A 283 23.60 0.18 11.12
N TRP A 284 23.55 -0.51 12.26
CA TRP A 284 23.43 0.11 13.58
C TRP A 284 24.69 0.88 14.03
N GLN A 285 25.78 0.86 13.25
CA GLN A 285 26.86 1.84 13.41
C GLN A 285 26.41 3.26 13.02
N LYS A 286 25.34 3.37 12.23
CA LYS A 286 24.70 4.63 11.77
C LYS A 286 23.24 4.69 12.25
N PRO A 287 23.00 4.76 13.58
CA PRO A 287 21.68 4.51 14.16
C PRO A 287 20.58 5.48 13.68
N LEU A 288 20.91 6.74 13.40
CA LEU A 288 19.94 7.72 12.89
C LEU A 288 19.42 7.34 11.50
N LEU A 289 20.33 7.02 10.57
CA LEU A 289 19.96 6.61 9.21
C LEU A 289 19.19 5.30 9.24
N THR A 290 19.67 4.33 10.01
CA THR A 290 19.00 3.02 10.13
C THR A 290 17.62 3.13 10.78
N SER A 291 17.45 4.00 11.78
CA SER A 291 16.14 4.27 12.38
C SER A 291 15.18 4.90 11.37
N ALA A 292 15.66 5.82 10.53
CA ALA A 292 14.86 6.43 9.46
C ALA A 292 14.42 5.40 8.41
N VAL A 293 15.34 4.51 8.00
CA VAL A 293 15.01 3.38 7.09
C VAL A 293 13.97 2.45 7.72
N CYS A 294 14.14 2.08 9.00
CA CYS A 294 13.20 1.24 9.72
C CYS A 294 11.80 1.90 9.78
N LEU A 295 11.72 3.18 10.14
CA LEU A 295 10.47 3.92 10.18
C LEU A 295 9.82 3.98 8.79
N GLY A 296 10.60 4.26 7.74
CA GLY A 296 10.14 4.24 6.36
C GLY A 296 9.58 2.88 5.94
N GLY A 297 10.26 1.78 6.32
CA GLY A 297 9.80 0.41 6.08
C GLY A 297 8.49 0.08 6.81
N LEU A 298 8.35 0.49 8.08
CA LEU A 298 7.12 0.30 8.85
C LEU A 298 5.94 1.07 8.23
N LEU A 299 6.15 2.32 7.81
CA LEU A 299 5.15 3.12 7.10
C LEU A 299 4.78 2.48 5.76
N PHE A 300 5.78 2.00 5.01
CA PHE A 300 5.57 1.32 3.74
C PHE A 300 4.71 0.05 3.89
N LEU A 301 4.89 -0.73 4.95
CA LEU A 301 4.06 -1.91 5.23
C LEU A 301 2.60 -1.54 5.54
N CYS A 302 2.38 -0.45 6.29
CA CYS A 302 1.02 0.08 6.49
C CYS A 302 0.37 0.46 5.15
N LEU A 303 1.09 1.17 4.28
CA LEU A 303 0.60 1.58 2.96
C LEU A 303 0.32 0.37 2.05
N THR A 304 1.21 -0.62 2.07
CA THR A 304 1.04 -1.89 1.35
C THR A 304 -0.22 -2.61 1.79
N HIS A 305 -0.49 -2.70 3.09
CA HIS A 305 -1.73 -3.31 3.59
C HIS A 305 -2.98 -2.53 3.15
N CYS A 306 -2.94 -1.20 3.20
CA CYS A 306 -4.04 -0.35 2.72
C CYS A 306 -4.32 -0.60 1.23
N LEU A 307 -3.27 -0.72 0.42
CA LEU A 307 -3.38 -1.05 -1.01
C LEU A 307 -3.98 -2.45 -1.20
N LEU A 308 -3.47 -3.46 -0.50
CA LEU A 308 -4.01 -4.83 -0.58
C LEU A 308 -5.47 -4.90 -0.15
N HIS A 309 -5.87 -4.16 0.89
CA HIS A 309 -7.26 -4.03 1.28
C HIS A 309 -8.11 -3.43 0.15
N TYR A 310 -7.66 -2.31 -0.44
CA TYR A 310 -8.36 -1.69 -1.55
C TYR A 310 -8.50 -2.64 -2.75
N LEU A 311 -7.42 -3.30 -3.14
CA LEU A 311 -7.41 -4.29 -4.22
C LEU A 311 -8.32 -5.47 -3.89
N ALA A 312 -8.37 -5.93 -2.64
CA ALA A 312 -9.25 -7.03 -2.23
C ALA A 312 -10.72 -6.63 -2.37
N ARG A 313 -11.07 -5.37 -2.08
CA ARG A 313 -12.42 -4.82 -2.28
C ARG A 313 -12.78 -4.74 -3.76
N LEU A 314 -11.86 -4.30 -4.62
CA LEU A 314 -12.07 -4.27 -6.07
C LEU A 314 -12.24 -5.67 -6.64
N ARG A 315 -11.34 -6.59 -6.29
CA ARG A 315 -11.40 -8.01 -6.62
C ARG A 315 -12.76 -8.58 -6.22
N ASP A 316 -13.18 -8.38 -4.97
CA ASP A 316 -14.43 -8.92 -4.46
C ASP A 316 -15.66 -8.37 -5.19
N ARG A 317 -15.67 -7.07 -5.54
CA ARG A 317 -16.74 -6.46 -6.35
C ARG A 317 -16.79 -7.03 -7.76
N ALA A 318 -15.64 -7.23 -8.40
CA ALA A 318 -15.57 -7.79 -9.75
C ALA A 318 -16.12 -9.23 -9.80
N TYR A 319 -15.79 -10.06 -8.79
CA TYR A 319 -16.34 -11.41 -8.69
C TYR A 319 -17.86 -11.42 -8.48
N LEU A 320 -18.39 -10.54 -7.63
CA LEU A 320 -19.84 -10.46 -7.41
C LEU A 320 -20.60 -10.07 -8.68
N LYS A 321 -20.11 -9.05 -9.41
CA LYS A 321 -20.69 -8.66 -10.71
C LYS A 321 -20.68 -9.81 -11.72
N LYS A 322 -19.59 -10.60 -11.75
CA LYS A 322 -19.49 -11.75 -12.65
C LYS A 322 -20.51 -12.85 -12.30
N ILE A 323 -20.74 -13.11 -11.01
CA ILE A 323 -21.74 -14.09 -10.57
C ILE A 323 -23.14 -13.63 -10.97
N GLU A 324 -23.48 -12.37 -10.71
CA GLU A 324 -24.77 -11.77 -11.08
C GLU A 324 -25.03 -11.87 -12.59
N GLN A 325 -24.03 -11.57 -13.42
CA GLN A 325 -24.13 -11.71 -14.88
C GLN A 325 -24.38 -13.16 -15.33
N LEU A 326 -23.75 -14.14 -14.67
CA LEU A 326 -23.95 -15.56 -14.97
C LEU A 326 -25.33 -16.06 -14.53
N GLU A 327 -25.84 -15.56 -13.41
CA GLU A 327 -27.18 -15.88 -12.91
C GLU A 327 -28.26 -15.32 -13.84
N LEU A 328 -28.10 -14.06 -14.29
CA LEU A 328 -28.99 -13.44 -15.28
C LEU A 328 -29.00 -14.22 -16.61
N ALA A 329 -27.81 -14.54 -17.15
CA ALA A 329 -27.71 -15.32 -18.38
C ALA A 329 -28.34 -16.72 -18.27
N ASN A 330 -28.18 -17.39 -17.13
CA ASN A 330 -28.79 -18.69 -16.89
C ASN A 330 -30.32 -18.60 -16.70
N GLY A 331 -30.81 -17.51 -16.10
CA GLY A 331 -32.24 -17.21 -15.97
C GLY A 331 -32.90 -17.04 -17.34
N ASP A 332 -32.30 -16.22 -18.20
CA ASP A 332 -32.80 -15.98 -19.57
C ASP A 332 -32.83 -17.25 -20.42
N VAL A 333 -31.83 -18.11 -20.29
CA VAL A 333 -31.79 -19.41 -20.99
C VAL A 333 -32.90 -20.35 -20.50
N LYS A 334 -33.19 -20.36 -19.20
CA LYS A 334 -34.30 -21.17 -18.65
C LYS A 334 -35.66 -20.62 -19.11
N ALA A 335 -35.85 -19.30 -19.14
CA ALA A 335 -37.07 -18.68 -19.65
C ALA A 335 -37.33 -19.07 -21.12
N LYS A 336 -36.32 -18.96 -21.99
CA LYS A 336 -36.41 -19.35 -23.41
C LYS A 336 -36.68 -20.83 -23.64
N LYS A 337 -36.19 -21.73 -22.78
CA LYS A 337 -36.47 -23.17 -22.87
C LYS A 337 -37.84 -23.56 -22.29
N GLY A 338 -38.39 -22.77 -21.37
CA GLY A 338 -39.72 -22.96 -20.83
C GLY A 338 -40.83 -22.54 -21.80
N GLU A 339 -40.56 -21.58 -22.68
CA GLU A 339 -41.51 -21.13 -23.72
C GLU A 339 -41.59 -22.05 -24.95
N SER A 340 -40.67 -23.01 -25.11
CA SER A 340 -40.66 -23.96 -26.24
C SER A 340 -41.45 -25.26 -26.00
N VAL A 341 -42.24 -25.33 -24.93
CA VAL A 341 -43.12 -26.46 -24.61
C VAL A 341 -44.55 -25.94 -24.41
N VAL A 342 -45.16 -25.45 -25.49
CA VAL A 342 -46.61 -25.26 -25.61
C VAL A 342 -47.05 -25.72 -26.98
#